data_AF-A0A962ZBP8-F1
#
_entry.id   AF-A0A962ZBP8-F1
#
_cell.length_a   1.000
_cell.length_b   1.000
_cell.length_c   1.000
_cell.angle_alpha   90.00
_cell.angle_beta   90.00
_cell.angle_gamma   90.00
#
_symmetry.space_group_name_H-M   'P 1'
#
loop_
_entity.id
_entity.type
_entity.pdbx_description
1 polymer ?
#
loop_
_entity_poly.entity_id
_entity_poly.type
_entity_poly.pdbx_seq_one_letter_code
_entity_poly.pdbx_strand_id
1 'polypeptide(L)'
;MSNEAPVDDVDARVERRQLRDRVIEAALIHAAFDGWTRKSLVAAGADADIDAATVRRLFAGRSDAALDALDDWLDRQMQASVDPEALLAMPVRKRISALVRARFERVDGHEEAMRRAALARG
;
A
#
# COMPACT_ATOMS: atom_id res chain seq x y z
N MET A 1 28.32 -6.73 -22.82
CA MET A 1 28.29 -7.21 -21.43
C MET A 1 26.91 -6.87 -20.87
N SER A 2 25.95 -7.77 -21.06
CA SER A 2 24.60 -7.61 -20.54
C SER A 2 24.62 -7.87 -19.04
N ASN A 3 24.27 -6.87 -18.24
CA ASN A 3 24.13 -7.00 -16.79
C ASN A 3 22.75 -7.57 -16.49
N GLU A 4 22.65 -8.90 -16.51
CA GLU A 4 21.50 -9.64 -16.00
C GLU A 4 21.66 -9.68 -14.48
N ALA A 5 21.05 -8.72 -13.77
CA ALA A 5 20.84 -8.89 -12.34
C ALA A 5 20.12 -10.23 -12.12
N PRO A 6 20.46 -11.03 -11.08
CA PRO A 6 19.94 -12.38 -10.95
C PRO A 6 18.41 -12.33 -10.80
N VAL A 7 17.71 -12.98 -11.74
CA VAL A 7 16.24 -13.06 -11.83
C VAL A 7 15.61 -13.44 -10.47
N ASP A 8 16.29 -14.28 -9.69
CA ASP A 8 15.88 -14.71 -8.34
C ASP A 8 15.68 -13.56 -7.32
N ASP A 9 16.50 -12.49 -7.38
CA ASP A 9 16.39 -11.36 -6.43
C ASP A 9 15.23 -10.42 -6.81
N VAL A 10 14.93 -10.29 -8.10
CA VAL A 10 13.79 -9.50 -8.56
C VAL A 10 12.49 -10.17 -8.17
N ASP A 11 12.37 -11.48 -8.40
CA ASP A 11 11.17 -12.25 -8.07
C ASP A 11 10.90 -12.26 -6.56
N ALA A 12 11.93 -12.42 -5.73
CA ALA A 12 11.80 -12.35 -4.28
C ALA A 12 11.32 -10.96 -3.79
N ARG A 13 11.74 -9.87 -4.44
CA ARG A 13 11.28 -8.51 -4.11
C ARG A 13 9.82 -8.30 -4.52
N VAL A 14 9.43 -8.83 -5.69
CA VAL A 14 8.05 -8.78 -6.18
C VAL A 14 7.13 -9.56 -5.23
N GLU A 15 7.51 -10.79 -4.88
CA GLU A 15 6.75 -11.62 -3.94
C GLU A 15 6.63 -10.94 -2.57
N ARG A 16 7.75 -10.43 -2.02
CA ARG A 16 7.73 -9.70 -0.75
C ARG A 16 6.77 -8.50 -0.79
N ARG A 17 6.72 -7.79 -1.92
CA ARG A 17 5.82 -6.65 -2.10
C ARG A 17 4.36 -7.08 -2.19
N GLN A 18 4.05 -8.14 -2.93
CA GLN A 18 2.71 -8.72 -2.97
C GLN A 18 2.23 -9.16 -1.59
N LEU A 19 3.10 -9.77 -0.78
CA LEU A 19 2.76 -10.12 0.61
C LEU A 19 2.48 -8.88 1.46
N ARG A 20 3.27 -7.81 1.33
CA ARG A 20 3.00 -6.53 2.02
C ARG A 20 1.66 -5.96 1.58
N ASP A 21 1.34 -6.00 0.29
CA ASP A 21 0.10 -5.46 -0.26
C ASP A 21 -1.12 -6.14 0.34
N ARG A 22 -1.12 -7.48 0.41
CA ARG A 22 -2.20 -8.25 1.04
C ARG A 22 -2.42 -7.87 2.50
N VAL A 23 -1.33 -7.68 3.25
CA VAL A 23 -1.43 -7.23 4.65
C VAL A 23 -1.94 -5.79 4.74
N ILE A 24 -1.51 -4.89 3.86
CA ILE A 24 -1.92 -3.48 3.87
C ILE A 24 -3.41 -3.33 3.56
N GLU A 25 -3.89 -4.04 2.55
CA GLU A 25 -5.31 -4.05 2.17
C GLU A 25 -6.18 -4.53 3.34
N ALA A 26 -5.85 -5.68 3.94
CA ALA A 26 -6.55 -6.20 5.11
C ALA A 26 -6.42 -5.27 6.33
N ALA A 27 -5.28 -4.58 6.48
CA ALA A 27 -5.03 -3.68 7.61
C ALA A 27 -5.92 -2.44 7.62
N LEU A 28 -6.54 -2.06 6.50
CA LEU A 28 -7.48 -0.93 6.45
C LEU A 28 -8.63 -1.09 7.45
N ILE A 29 -9.10 -2.32 7.68
CA ILE A 29 -10.17 -2.61 8.66
C ILE A 29 -9.64 -2.44 10.08
N HIS A 30 -8.52 -3.08 10.42
CA HIS A 30 -7.95 -3.06 11.78
C HIS A 30 -7.41 -1.69 12.18
N ALA A 31 -6.82 -0.97 11.23
CA ALA A 31 -6.21 0.33 11.46
C ALA A 31 -7.24 1.41 11.83
N ALA A 32 -8.50 1.27 11.42
CA ALA A 32 -9.57 2.15 11.85
C ALA A 32 -9.80 2.10 13.38
N PHE A 33 -9.57 0.95 14.02
CA PHE A 33 -9.81 0.75 15.45
C PHE A 33 -8.54 0.92 16.28
N ASP A 34 -7.49 0.20 15.91
CA ASP A 34 -6.25 0.09 16.68
C ASP A 34 -5.13 1.00 16.14
N GLY A 35 -5.36 1.72 15.03
CA GLY A 35 -4.33 2.49 14.35
C GLY A 35 -3.33 1.62 13.57
N TRP A 36 -2.32 2.24 12.97
CA TRP A 36 -1.29 1.56 12.18
C TRP A 36 -0.20 0.94 13.06
N THR A 37 -0.58 -0.06 13.85
CA THR A 37 0.29 -0.71 14.85
C THR A 37 0.69 -2.12 14.43
N ARG A 38 1.73 -2.67 15.07
CA ARG A 38 2.11 -4.07 14.88
C ARG A 38 0.96 -5.04 15.20
N LYS A 39 0.09 -4.72 16.15
CA LYS A 39 -1.10 -5.52 16.48
C LYS A 39 -2.04 -5.59 15.27
N SER A 40 -2.37 -4.43 14.69
CA SER A 40 -3.24 -4.32 13.52
C SER A 40 -2.67 -5.06 12.32
N LEU A 41 -1.36 -4.95 12.07
CA LEU A 41 -0.70 -5.66 10.97
C LEU A 41 -0.72 -7.18 11.15
N VAL A 42 -0.53 -7.68 12.38
CA VAL A 42 -0.58 -9.12 12.66
C VAL A 42 -2.01 -9.66 12.51
N ALA A 43 -3.02 -8.90 12.95
CA ALA A 43 -4.42 -9.26 12.74
C ALA A 43 -4.77 -9.29 11.24
N ALA A 44 -4.37 -8.26 10.49
CA ALA A 44 -4.52 -8.20 9.04
C ALA A 44 -3.80 -9.34 8.32
N GLY A 45 -2.62 -9.73 8.79
CA GLY A 45 -1.90 -10.89 8.26
C GLY A 45 -2.67 -12.19 8.48
N ALA A 46 -3.30 -12.36 9.65
CA ALA A 46 -4.14 -13.53 9.91
C ALA A 46 -5.34 -13.59 8.93
N ASP A 47 -5.99 -12.47 8.66
CA ASP A 47 -7.08 -12.39 7.67
C ASP A 47 -6.61 -12.69 6.24
N ALA A 48 -5.32 -12.47 5.96
CA ALA A 48 -4.68 -12.74 4.68
C ALA A 48 -3.93 -14.09 4.62
N ASP A 49 -4.13 -14.99 5.60
CA ASP A 49 -3.42 -16.28 5.71
C ASP A 49 -1.88 -16.15 5.73
N ILE A 50 -1.35 -15.11 6.40
CA ILE A 50 0.08 -14.85 6.60
C ILE A 50 0.39 -14.91 8.09
N ASP A 51 1.33 -15.77 8.48
CA ASP A 51 1.68 -15.95 9.88
C ASP A 51 2.34 -14.69 10.50
N ALA A 52 2.21 -14.56 11.82
CA ALA A 52 2.69 -13.39 12.55
C ALA A 52 4.21 -13.16 12.43
N ALA A 53 5.03 -14.20 12.31
CA ALA A 53 6.47 -14.03 12.17
C ALA A 53 6.81 -13.46 10.79
N THR A 54 6.14 -13.94 9.74
CA THR A 54 6.26 -13.41 8.39
C THR A 54 5.81 -11.95 8.32
N VAL A 55 4.63 -11.60 8.86
CA VAL A 55 4.17 -10.18 8.94
C VAL A 55 5.22 -9.30 9.61
N ARG A 56 5.74 -9.72 10.77
CA ARG A 56 6.75 -8.94 11.50
C ARG A 56 8.02 -8.71 10.69
N ARG A 57 8.40 -9.67 9.84
CA ARG A 57 9.54 -9.56 8.93
C ARG A 57 9.22 -8.66 7.72
N LEU A 58 8.01 -8.75 7.17
CA LEU A 58 7.56 -7.92 6.04
C LEU A 58 7.61 -6.42 6.37
N PHE A 59 7.30 -6.06 7.62
CA PHE A 59 7.31 -4.68 8.13
C PHE A 59 8.40 -4.43 9.18
N ALA A 60 9.49 -5.20 9.15
CA ALA A 60 10.65 -4.94 9.99
C ALA A 60 11.40 -3.68 9.51
N GLY A 61 12.06 -3.00 10.45
CA GLY A 61 12.91 -1.84 10.17
C GLY A 61 12.32 -0.56 10.77
N ARG A 62 12.05 0.43 9.90
CA ARG A 62 11.56 1.74 10.34
C ARG A 62 10.18 1.67 10.97
N SER A 63 9.90 2.57 11.90
CA SER A 63 8.61 2.68 12.59
C SER A 63 7.43 2.98 11.66
N ASP A 64 7.69 3.58 10.50
CA ASP A 64 6.72 3.97 9.47
C ASP A 64 6.61 2.99 8.31
N ALA A 65 7.27 1.81 8.38
CA ALA A 65 7.33 0.86 7.26
C ALA A 65 5.97 0.38 6.72
N ALA A 66 4.92 0.41 7.55
CA ALA A 66 3.55 0.11 7.13
C ALA A 66 2.88 1.27 6.39
N LEU A 67 3.12 2.51 6.82
CA LEU A 67 2.59 3.70 6.14
C LEU A 67 3.27 3.92 4.79
N ASP A 68 4.57 3.66 4.71
CA ASP A 68 5.30 3.65 3.43
C ASP A 68 4.74 2.59 2.47
N ALA A 69 4.39 1.42 3.00
CA ALA A 69 3.77 0.36 2.19
C ALA A 69 2.37 0.76 1.71
N LEU A 70 1.59 1.41 2.58
CA LEU A 70 0.27 1.94 2.25
C LEU A 70 0.35 2.96 1.12
N ASP A 71 1.28 3.92 1.19
CA ASP A 71 1.40 4.95 0.17
C ASP A 71 1.86 4.36 -1.18
N ASP A 72 2.87 3.47 -1.18
CA ASP A 72 3.30 2.76 -2.38
C ASP A 72 2.13 1.94 -2.97
N TRP A 73 1.38 1.20 -2.14
CA TRP A 73 0.22 0.43 -2.57
C TRP A 73 -0.86 1.32 -3.18
N LEU A 74 -1.25 2.42 -2.52
CA LEU A 74 -2.25 3.36 -3.03
C LEU A 74 -1.84 3.99 -4.36
N ASP A 75 -0.58 4.38 -4.51
CA ASP A 75 -0.08 5.02 -5.73
C ASP A 75 -0.12 4.05 -6.91
N ARG A 76 0.21 2.77 -6.66
CA ARG A 76 0.05 1.71 -7.66
C ARG A 76 -1.40 1.45 -8.03
N GLN A 77 -2.26 1.33 -7.03
CA GLN A 77 -3.68 1.07 -7.26
C GLN A 77 -4.29 2.23 -8.06
N MET A 78 -3.95 3.47 -7.70
CA MET A 78 -4.31 4.67 -8.46
C MET A 78 -3.86 4.57 -9.91
N GLN A 79 -2.58 4.28 -10.16
CA GLN A 79 -2.02 4.12 -11.52
C GLN A 79 -2.73 3.03 -12.31
N ALA A 80 -3.10 1.92 -11.68
CA ALA A 80 -3.84 0.84 -12.32
C ALA A 80 -5.32 1.19 -12.62
N SER A 81 -5.92 2.17 -11.95
CA SER A 81 -7.32 2.61 -12.22
C SER A 81 -7.49 3.46 -13.47
N VAL A 82 -6.42 4.09 -13.93
CA VAL A 82 -6.52 5.23 -14.84
C VAL A 82 -5.99 4.85 -16.21
N ASP A 83 -6.67 5.30 -17.25
CA ASP A 83 -6.18 5.18 -18.62
C ASP A 83 -5.12 6.28 -18.86
N PRO A 84 -3.85 5.91 -19.14
CA PRO A 84 -2.79 6.87 -19.41
C PRO A 84 -3.10 7.77 -20.61
N GLU A 85 -3.73 7.26 -21.66
CA GLU A 85 -4.03 8.03 -22.87
C GLU A 85 -5.12 9.07 -22.59
N ALA A 86 -6.17 8.66 -21.88
CA ALA A 86 -7.22 9.56 -21.42
C ALA A 86 -6.65 10.67 -20.52
N LEU A 87 -5.73 10.34 -19.59
CA LEU A 87 -5.08 11.33 -18.74
C LEU A 87 -4.21 12.32 -19.53
N LEU A 88 -3.48 11.83 -20.54
CA LEU A 88 -2.62 12.66 -21.37
C LEU A 88 -3.42 13.66 -22.22
N ALA A 89 -4.62 13.29 -22.65
CA ALA A 89 -5.54 14.17 -23.37
C ALA A 89 -6.17 15.29 -22.50
N MET A 90 -6.10 15.19 -21.17
CA MET A 90 -6.64 16.20 -20.26
C MET A 90 -5.69 17.38 -20.00
N PRO A 91 -6.20 18.60 -19.78
CA PRO A 91 -5.44 19.69 -19.19
C PRO A 91 -4.86 19.29 -17.82
N VAL A 92 -3.65 19.76 -17.50
CA VAL A 92 -2.90 19.39 -16.27
C VAL A 92 -3.76 19.45 -15.01
N ARG A 93 -4.55 20.51 -14.82
CA ARG A 93 -5.44 20.64 -13.64
C ARG A 93 -6.46 19.51 -13.53
N LYS A 94 -7.06 19.07 -14.65
CA LYS A 94 -8.04 17.98 -14.67
C LYS A 94 -7.34 16.63 -14.45
N ARG A 95 -6.13 16.47 -15.00
CA ARG A 95 -5.30 15.28 -14.78
C ARG A 95 -4.98 15.09 -13.30
N ILE A 96 -4.55 16.16 -12.62
CA ILE A 96 -4.28 16.13 -11.17
C ILE A 96 -5.54 15.76 -10.40
N SER A 97 -6.67 16.41 -10.66
CA SER A 97 -7.94 16.08 -10.00
C SER A 97 -8.37 14.63 -10.22
N ALA A 98 -8.20 14.09 -11.43
CA ALA A 98 -8.54 12.71 -11.76
C ALA A 98 -7.65 11.71 -10.99
N LEU A 99 -6.33 11.94 -10.93
CA LEU A 99 -5.39 11.10 -10.19
C LEU A 99 -5.68 11.14 -8.68
N VAL A 100 -5.84 12.34 -8.11
CA VAL A 100 -6.17 12.51 -6.69
C VAL A 100 -7.46 11.78 -6.33
N ARG A 101 -8.50 11.92 -7.17
CA ARG A 101 -9.77 11.22 -6.98
C ARG A 101 -9.60 9.70 -7.05
N ALA A 102 -8.93 9.19 -8.08
CA ALA A 102 -8.68 7.75 -8.24
C ALA A 102 -7.91 7.15 -7.05
N ARG A 103 -6.99 7.91 -6.44
CA ARG A 103 -6.29 7.48 -5.22
C ARG A 103 -7.22 7.35 -4.02
N PHE A 104 -8.14 8.32 -3.83
CA PHE A 104 -9.09 8.28 -2.72
C PHE A 104 -10.15 7.18 -2.87
N GLU A 105 -10.60 6.91 -4.09
CA GLU A 105 -11.58 5.83 -4.37
C GLU A 105 -11.08 4.44 -3.92
N ARG A 106 -9.76 4.24 -3.77
CA ARG A 106 -9.18 2.98 -3.26
C ARG A 106 -9.36 2.73 -1.77
N VAL A 107 -9.74 3.76 -1.02
CA VAL A 107 -9.91 3.72 0.44
C VAL A 107 -11.27 4.27 0.85
N ASP A 108 -12.22 4.29 -0.08
CA ASP A 108 -13.62 4.60 0.21
C ASP A 108 -14.15 3.60 1.26
N GLY A 109 -14.79 4.10 2.32
CA GLY A 109 -15.20 3.28 3.47
C GLY A 109 -14.08 2.98 4.49
N HIS A 110 -12.87 3.48 4.28
CA HIS A 110 -11.73 3.35 5.21
C HIS A 110 -11.20 4.72 5.70
N GLU A 111 -12.07 5.71 5.83
CA GLU A 111 -11.69 7.10 6.15
C GLU A 111 -11.01 7.22 7.51
N GLU A 112 -11.45 6.44 8.50
CA GLU A 112 -10.82 6.44 9.84
C GLU A 112 -9.41 5.85 9.81
N ALA A 113 -9.17 4.79 9.03
CA ALA A 113 -7.82 4.26 8.86
C ALA A 113 -6.89 5.29 8.23
N MET A 114 -7.38 6.05 7.24
CA MET A 114 -6.63 7.13 6.59
C MET A 114 -6.41 8.34 7.50
N ARG A 115 -7.41 8.71 8.32
CA ARG A 115 -7.27 9.76 9.35
C ARG A 115 -6.16 9.41 10.34
N ARG A 116 -6.15 8.17 10.83
CA ARG A 116 -5.09 7.67 11.74
C ARG A 116 -3.74 7.58 11.06
N ALA A 117 -3.70 7.25 9.77
CA ALA A 117 -2.47 7.30 8.98
C ALA A 117 -1.91 8.73 8.91
N ALA A 118 -2.77 9.74 8.73
CA ALA A 118 -2.34 11.15 8.72
C ALA A 118 -1.82 11.60 10.09
N LEU A 119 -2.49 11.22 11.19
CA LEU A 119 -2.06 11.56 12.55
C LEU A 119 -0.75 10.89 12.95
N ALA A 120 -0.50 9.65 12.50
CA ALA A 120 0.74 8.95 12.80
C ALA A 120 1.98 9.51 12.07
N ARG A 121 1.78 10.40 11.09
CA ARG A 121 2.85 11.05 10.30
C ARG A 121 3.23 12.45 10.83
N GLY A 122 2.40 13.04 11.70
CA GLY A 122 2.61 14.37 12.30
C GLY A 122 3.21 14.26 13.69
#